data_AF-A0A9E3KF33-F1
#
_entry.id   AF-A0A9E3KF33-F1
#
_cell.length_a   1.000
_cell.length_b   1.000
_cell.length_c   1.000
_cell.angle_alpha   90.00
_cell.angle_beta   90.00
_cell.angle_gamma   90.00
#
_symmetry.space_group_name_H-M   'P 1'
#
loop_
_entity.id
_entity.type
_entity.pdbx_description
1 polymer ?
#
loop_
_entity_poly.entity_id
_entity_poly.type
_entity_poly.pdbx_seq_one_letter_code
_entity_poly.pdbx_strand_id
1 'polypeptide(L)'
;MNDQTPLKAPIDKKALLAKYIAERDKRLRDDGNAQYLNLEGNLAHYAADPHTPFIDREPVTDHVTFAFVGGGFAGLVTGARLAEAGISDFRIIEKGGDFGGTWYWNRYPGAQCDTASMIYIPLLEETGHMPTEKYAHGPEILEQCQRIGRQYHLYDKALFHTQIREIAWDADRSLWVITTDRDDRFTAKYVGIGTGPLHVAKLPGIPGLTSFKGKSFHTSRWDYDYTGGD
;
A
#
# COMPACT_ATOMS: atom_id res chain seq x y z
N MET A 1 -10.45 -53.00 16.17
CA MET A 1 -11.38 -52.03 15.58
C MET A 1 -10.76 -51.55 14.28
N ASN A 2 -11.25 -52.06 13.15
CA ASN A 2 -10.76 -51.69 11.82
C ASN A 2 -11.46 -50.40 11.40
N ASP A 3 -10.76 -49.28 11.50
CA ASP A 3 -11.22 -48.00 10.97
C ASP A 3 -11.00 -47.98 9.44
N GLN A 4 -11.96 -48.57 8.71
CA GLN A 4 -12.04 -48.39 7.26
C GLN A 4 -12.86 -47.14 6.98
N THR A 5 -12.24 -45.98 7.11
CA THR A 5 -12.80 -44.75 6.52
C THR A 5 -12.88 -44.98 4.99
N PRO A 6 -14.07 -44.92 4.36
CA PRO A 6 -14.18 -45.18 2.94
C PRO A 6 -13.37 -44.14 2.15
N LEU A 7 -12.51 -44.61 1.26
CA LEU A 7 -11.77 -43.78 0.30
C LEU A 7 -12.79 -42.90 -0.44
N LYS A 8 -12.65 -41.57 -0.33
CA LYS A 8 -13.47 -40.60 -1.07
C LYS A 8 -13.57 -41.03 -2.53
N ALA A 9 -14.80 -41.07 -3.05
CA ALA A 9 -15.04 -41.35 -4.47
C ALA A 9 -14.15 -40.48 -5.36
N PRO A 10 -13.62 -41.01 -6.47
CA PRO A 10 -12.72 -40.26 -7.33
C PRO A 10 -13.42 -39.00 -7.88
N ILE A 11 -12.74 -37.85 -7.79
CA ILE A 11 -13.25 -36.56 -8.26
C ILE A 11 -13.35 -36.58 -9.79
N ASP A 12 -14.52 -36.23 -10.33
CA ASP A 12 -14.69 -35.99 -11.78
C ASP A 12 -14.04 -34.66 -12.18
N LYS A 13 -12.76 -34.76 -12.58
CA LYS A 13 -11.97 -33.61 -13.04
C LYS A 13 -12.55 -32.95 -14.29
N LYS A 14 -13.23 -33.70 -15.16
CA LYS A 14 -13.78 -33.19 -16.42
C LYS A 14 -15.01 -32.32 -16.13
N ALA A 15 -15.91 -32.78 -15.28
CA ALA A 15 -17.06 -31.99 -14.83
C ALA A 15 -16.62 -30.72 -14.09
N LEU A 16 -15.58 -30.82 -13.24
CA LEU A 16 -15.03 -29.66 -12.53
C LEU A 16 -14.44 -28.61 -13.50
N LEU A 17 -13.66 -29.04 -14.49
CA LEU A 17 -13.12 -28.13 -15.50
C LEU A 17 -14.22 -27.47 -16.33
N ALA A 18 -15.25 -28.22 -16.72
CA ALA A 18 -16.40 -27.68 -17.44
C ALA A 18 -17.13 -26.61 -16.61
N LYS A 19 -17.28 -26.84 -15.30
CA LYS A 19 -17.83 -25.84 -14.38
C LYS A 19 -16.95 -24.58 -14.29
N TYR A 20 -15.63 -24.73 -14.22
CA TYR A 20 -14.71 -23.58 -14.20
C TYR A 20 -14.80 -22.74 -15.47
N ILE A 21 -14.89 -23.38 -16.64
CA ILE A 21 -15.08 -22.69 -17.92
C ILE A 21 -16.42 -21.95 -17.92
N ALA A 22 -17.51 -22.60 -17.54
CA ALA A 22 -18.84 -21.99 -17.50
C ALA A 22 -18.89 -20.76 -16.55
N GLU A 23 -18.24 -20.80 -15.39
CA GLU A 23 -18.19 -19.63 -14.48
C GLU A 23 -17.21 -18.54 -14.94
N ARG A 24 -16.13 -18.89 -15.65
CA ARG A 24 -15.24 -17.90 -16.30
C ARG A 24 -16.01 -17.14 -17.37
N ASP A 25 -16.73 -17.83 -18.24
CA ASP A 25 -17.36 -17.25 -19.43
C ASP A 25 -18.50 -16.27 -19.08
N LYS A 26 -19.15 -16.44 -17.93
CA LYS A 26 -20.16 -15.48 -17.41
C LYS A 26 -19.62 -14.07 -17.14
N ARG A 27 -18.31 -13.93 -16.93
CA ARG A 27 -17.66 -12.68 -16.47
C ARG A 27 -16.56 -12.20 -17.40
N LEU A 28 -16.38 -12.83 -18.57
CA LEU A 28 -15.51 -12.29 -19.61
C LEU A 28 -16.17 -11.02 -20.15
N ARG A 29 -15.37 -9.95 -20.25
CA ARG A 29 -15.80 -8.67 -20.82
C ARG A 29 -14.77 -8.20 -21.84
N ASP A 30 -15.24 -7.75 -22.99
CA ASP A 30 -14.39 -7.30 -24.08
C ASP A 30 -13.69 -5.97 -23.78
N ASP A 31 -14.24 -5.18 -22.85
CA ASP A 31 -13.67 -3.91 -22.40
C ASP A 31 -12.50 -4.08 -21.40
N GLY A 32 -12.23 -5.30 -20.91
CA GLY A 32 -11.05 -5.60 -20.11
C GLY A 32 -10.83 -4.63 -18.94
N ASN A 33 -9.64 -4.03 -18.84
CA ASN A 33 -9.34 -3.05 -17.78
C ASN A 33 -10.09 -1.72 -17.92
N ALA A 34 -10.65 -1.39 -19.09
CA ALA A 34 -11.42 -0.17 -19.30
C ALA A 34 -12.81 -0.22 -18.60
N GLN A 35 -13.18 -1.36 -18.03
CA GLN A 35 -14.38 -1.49 -17.19
C GLN A 35 -14.29 -0.70 -15.87
N TYR A 36 -13.11 -0.24 -15.48
CA TYR A 36 -12.88 0.51 -14.25
C TYR A 36 -12.73 2.00 -14.52
N LEU A 37 -13.21 2.83 -13.59
CA LEU A 37 -13.09 4.28 -13.63
C LEU A 37 -11.83 4.73 -12.87
N ASN A 38 -11.16 5.74 -13.42
CA ASN A 38 -10.10 6.47 -12.72
C ASN A 38 -10.71 7.37 -11.63
N LEU A 39 -9.97 7.59 -10.56
CA LEU A 39 -10.38 8.45 -9.44
C LEU A 39 -10.06 9.92 -9.75
N GLU A 40 -10.70 10.46 -10.78
CA GLU A 40 -10.49 11.82 -11.27
C GLU A 40 -11.79 12.64 -11.20
N GLY A 41 -11.68 13.97 -11.29
CA GLY A 41 -12.82 14.88 -11.29
C GLY A 41 -13.70 14.69 -10.05
N ASN A 42 -14.99 14.39 -10.25
CA ASN A 42 -15.93 14.15 -9.16
C ASN A 42 -15.66 12.86 -8.35
N LEU A 43 -14.78 11.98 -8.82
CA LEU A 43 -14.34 10.77 -8.12
C LEU A 43 -13.02 10.94 -7.36
N ALA A 44 -12.36 12.10 -7.46
CA ALA A 44 -11.07 12.33 -6.81
C ALA A 44 -11.12 12.19 -5.28
N HIS A 45 -12.28 12.44 -4.66
CA HIS A 45 -12.47 12.28 -3.23
C HIS A 45 -12.26 10.83 -2.74
N TYR A 46 -12.41 9.82 -3.59
CA TYR A 46 -12.10 8.43 -3.26
C TYR A 46 -10.60 8.13 -3.17
N ALA A 47 -9.74 9.06 -3.58
CA ALA A 47 -8.29 8.94 -3.48
C ALA A 47 -7.69 9.72 -2.31
N ALA A 48 -8.43 10.70 -1.78
CA ALA A 48 -8.02 11.59 -0.69
C ALA A 48 -7.65 10.83 0.58
N ASP A 49 -6.88 11.46 1.46
CA ASP A 49 -6.46 10.87 2.71
C ASP A 49 -7.41 11.24 3.85
N PRO A 50 -8.17 10.27 4.41
CA PRO A 50 -9.07 10.54 5.52
C PRO A 50 -8.38 10.42 6.89
N HIS A 51 -7.15 9.92 6.95
CA HIS A 51 -6.56 9.45 8.22
C HIS A 51 -5.73 10.52 8.93
N THR A 52 -5.08 11.40 8.17
CA THR A 52 -4.28 12.48 8.73
C THR A 52 -4.48 13.78 7.96
N PRO A 53 -4.44 14.94 8.64
CA PRO A 53 -4.50 16.21 7.95
C PRO A 53 -3.27 16.40 7.07
N PHE A 54 -3.47 17.01 5.90
CA PHE A 54 -2.38 17.46 5.07
C PHE A 54 -1.56 18.51 5.82
N ILE A 55 -0.26 18.25 5.95
CA ILE A 55 0.70 19.20 6.53
C ILE A 55 1.51 19.81 5.39
N ASP A 56 1.52 21.13 5.29
CA ASP A 56 2.30 21.85 4.30
C ASP A 56 3.79 21.89 4.67
N ARG A 57 4.67 22.00 3.67
CA ARG A 57 6.12 22.13 3.87
C ARG A 57 6.77 22.80 2.67
N GLU A 58 7.92 23.41 2.89
CA GLU A 58 8.74 23.93 1.79
C GLU A 58 9.19 22.81 0.85
N PRO A 59 9.27 23.08 -0.48
CA PRO A 59 9.84 22.16 -1.45
C PRO A 59 11.31 21.84 -1.15
N VAL A 60 11.71 20.58 -1.35
CA VAL A 60 13.11 20.16 -1.23
C VAL A 60 13.83 20.18 -2.57
N THR A 61 15.06 20.67 -2.58
CA THR A 61 15.89 20.83 -3.80
C THR A 61 17.33 20.33 -3.63
N ASP A 62 17.56 19.53 -2.60
CA ASP A 62 18.87 19.04 -2.18
C ASP A 62 19.31 17.75 -2.92
N HIS A 63 20.33 17.09 -2.38
CA HIS A 63 20.83 15.80 -2.85
C HIS A 63 20.77 14.78 -1.72
N VAL A 64 20.41 13.54 -2.05
CA VAL A 64 20.53 12.39 -1.16
C VAL A 64 21.26 11.23 -1.85
N THR A 65 21.93 10.38 -1.08
CA THR A 65 22.58 9.19 -1.63
C THR A 65 21.53 8.20 -2.15
N PHE A 66 20.42 8.01 -1.43
CA PHE A 66 19.36 7.06 -1.80
C PHE A 66 17.96 7.68 -1.67
N ALA A 67 17.13 7.56 -2.70
CA ALA A 67 15.70 7.88 -2.62
C ALA A 67 14.85 6.60 -2.74
N PHE A 68 13.90 6.40 -1.83
CA PHE A 68 12.99 5.26 -1.85
C PHE A 68 11.54 5.73 -2.03
N VAL A 69 10.84 5.20 -3.03
CA VAL A 69 9.43 5.50 -3.27
C VAL A 69 8.54 4.47 -2.57
N GLY A 70 7.78 4.92 -1.59
CA GLY A 70 6.84 4.13 -0.78
C GLY A 70 7.27 3.96 0.68
N GLY A 71 6.39 4.30 1.60
CA GLY A 71 6.51 4.15 3.06
C GLY A 71 5.79 2.92 3.63
N GLY A 72 5.52 1.91 2.80
CA GLY A 72 5.08 0.59 3.25
C GLY A 72 6.26 -0.29 3.72
N PHE A 73 6.01 -1.59 3.93
CA PHE A 73 7.04 -2.53 4.38
C PHE A 73 8.34 -2.48 3.56
N ALA A 74 8.26 -2.35 2.24
CA ALA A 74 9.45 -2.28 1.39
C ALA A 74 10.34 -1.07 1.74
N GLY A 75 9.75 0.10 1.94
CA GLY A 75 10.46 1.32 2.34
C GLY A 75 10.95 1.28 3.78
N LEU A 76 10.14 0.74 4.69
CA LEU A 76 10.51 0.57 6.10
C LEU A 76 11.71 -0.38 6.27
N VAL A 77 11.66 -1.56 5.64
CA VAL A 77 12.76 -2.52 5.68
C VAL A 77 14.00 -1.94 5.01
N THR A 78 13.86 -1.29 3.85
CA THR A 78 15.00 -0.66 3.19
C THR A 78 15.61 0.45 4.04
N GLY A 79 14.80 1.33 4.62
CA GLY A 79 15.25 2.39 5.52
C GLY A 79 15.96 1.84 6.75
N ALA A 80 15.41 0.79 7.38
CA ALA A 80 16.04 0.10 8.50
C ALA A 80 17.42 -0.45 8.13
N ARG A 81 17.55 -1.14 6.99
CA ARG A 81 18.84 -1.69 6.53
C ARG A 81 19.84 -0.61 6.13
N LEU A 82 19.39 0.51 5.56
CA LEU A 82 20.26 1.66 5.29
C LEU A 82 20.79 2.26 6.59
N ALA A 83 19.93 2.45 7.59
CA ALA A 83 20.32 2.97 8.91
C ALA A 83 21.33 2.03 9.61
N GLU A 84 21.09 0.72 9.60
CA GLU A 84 22.01 -0.29 10.15
C GLU A 84 23.38 -0.30 9.45
N ALA A 85 23.39 -0.05 8.14
CA ALA A 85 24.62 0.10 7.36
C ALA A 85 25.35 1.42 7.59
N GLY A 86 24.83 2.31 8.45
CA GLY A 86 25.39 3.64 8.71
C GLY A 86 25.14 4.64 7.58
N ILE A 87 24.25 4.34 6.64
CA ILE A 87 23.85 5.25 5.55
C ILE A 87 22.73 6.13 6.09
N SER A 88 23.05 7.38 6.40
CA SER A 88 22.09 8.36 6.95
C SER A 88 21.53 9.31 5.89
N ASP A 89 22.14 9.36 4.71
CA ASP A 89 21.80 10.26 3.61
C ASP A 89 20.81 9.59 2.64
N PHE A 90 19.58 9.41 3.10
CA PHE A 90 18.50 8.84 2.30
C PHE A 90 17.17 9.51 2.57
N ARG A 91 16.22 9.30 1.66
CA ARG A 91 14.87 9.84 1.74
C ARG A 91 13.83 8.80 1.33
N ILE A 92 12.75 8.69 2.10
CA ILE A 92 11.55 7.91 1.78
C ILE A 92 10.45 8.87 1.34
N ILE A 93 9.77 8.58 0.23
CA ILE A 93 8.69 9.42 -0.30
C ILE A 93 7.39 8.62 -0.24
N GLU A 94 6.39 9.11 0.49
CA GLU A 94 5.11 8.44 0.73
C GLU A 94 3.94 9.38 0.47
N LYS A 95 2.91 8.86 -0.22
CA LYS A 95 1.71 9.61 -0.56
C LYS A 95 0.76 9.75 0.63
N GLY A 96 0.73 8.78 1.53
CA GLY A 96 0.00 8.85 2.80
C GLY A 96 0.68 9.76 3.79
N GLY A 97 -0.03 10.12 4.86
CA GLY A 97 0.49 10.97 5.92
C GLY A 97 1.35 10.29 6.99
N ASP A 98 1.50 8.96 6.94
CA ASP A 98 2.35 8.19 7.86
C ASP A 98 2.84 6.90 7.18
N PHE A 99 3.73 6.18 7.83
CA PHE A 99 4.19 4.86 7.40
C PHE A 99 3.08 3.82 7.46
N GLY A 100 3.24 2.79 6.62
CA GLY A 100 2.42 1.58 6.66
C GLY A 100 1.91 1.14 5.29
N GLY A 101 1.90 2.03 4.31
CA GLY A 101 1.43 1.72 2.94
C GLY A 101 0.03 1.12 2.98
N THR A 102 -0.12 -0.15 2.58
CA THR A 102 -1.40 -0.88 2.67
C THR A 102 -2.07 -0.74 4.04
N TRP A 103 -1.32 -0.86 5.13
CA TRP A 103 -1.85 -0.83 6.51
C TRP A 103 -2.11 0.59 7.02
N TYR A 104 -1.50 1.59 6.39
CA TYR A 104 -1.87 2.99 6.59
C TYR A 104 -3.24 3.28 5.96
N TRP A 105 -3.45 2.84 4.71
CA TRP A 105 -4.64 3.18 3.94
C TRP A 105 -5.88 2.37 4.34
N ASN A 106 -5.73 1.05 4.53
CA ASN A 106 -6.85 0.13 4.73
C ASN A 106 -7.16 -0.04 6.22
N ARG A 107 -8.05 0.80 6.73
CA ARG A 107 -8.52 0.80 8.13
C ARG A 107 -10.02 0.51 8.23
N TYR A 108 -10.59 -0.26 7.30
CA TYR A 108 -11.99 -0.65 7.41
C TYR A 108 -12.18 -1.70 8.53
N PRO A 109 -13.36 -1.76 9.18
CA PRO A 109 -13.62 -2.72 10.24
C PRO A 109 -13.35 -4.17 9.82
N GLY A 110 -12.53 -4.88 10.58
CA GLY A 110 -12.16 -6.28 10.30
C GLY A 110 -10.99 -6.46 9.31
N ALA A 111 -10.31 -5.38 8.90
CA ALA A 111 -9.06 -5.51 8.15
C ALA A 111 -8.03 -6.37 8.90
N GLN A 112 -7.43 -7.34 8.21
CA GLN A 112 -6.55 -8.37 8.77
C GLN A 112 -5.60 -8.89 7.69
N CYS A 113 -4.42 -9.38 8.05
CA CYS A 113 -3.57 -10.10 7.11
C CYS A 113 -4.10 -11.51 6.83
N ASP A 114 -3.86 -12.01 5.62
CA ASP A 114 -4.24 -13.37 5.19
C ASP A 114 -3.08 -14.38 5.31
N THR A 115 -1.89 -13.89 5.60
CA THR A 115 -0.66 -14.65 5.80
C THR A 115 -0.34 -14.66 7.29
N ALA A 116 0.19 -15.77 7.79
CA ALA A 116 0.49 -15.90 9.21
C ALA A 116 1.46 -14.79 9.67
N SER A 117 1.10 -14.07 10.75
CA SER A 117 1.74 -12.81 11.18
C SER A 117 3.25 -12.94 11.36
N MET A 118 3.70 -14.05 11.94
CA MET A 118 5.12 -14.32 12.20
C MET A 118 5.98 -14.48 10.95
N ILE A 119 5.36 -14.68 9.78
CA ILE A 119 6.02 -14.76 8.47
C ILE A 119 5.83 -13.46 7.68
N TYR A 120 4.68 -12.80 7.88
CA TYR A 120 4.25 -11.66 7.10
C TYR A 120 4.82 -10.32 7.59
N ILE A 121 4.85 -10.12 8.91
CA ILE A 121 5.21 -8.84 9.52
C ILE A 121 6.74 -8.75 9.59
N PRO A 122 7.36 -7.68 9.06
CA PRO A 122 8.82 -7.56 9.05
C PRO A 122 9.38 -7.12 10.40
N LEU A 123 10.66 -7.42 10.60
CA LEU A 123 11.50 -6.92 11.69
C LEU A 123 10.98 -7.28 13.10
N LEU A 124 10.33 -8.43 13.27
CA LEU A 124 9.78 -8.86 14.55
C LEU A 124 10.85 -9.05 15.63
N GLU A 125 11.96 -9.70 15.28
CA GLU A 125 13.06 -9.94 16.21
C GLU A 125 13.76 -8.62 16.57
N GLU A 126 14.03 -7.77 15.58
CA GLU A 126 14.70 -6.49 15.77
C GLU A 126 13.86 -5.51 16.61
N THR A 127 12.53 -5.48 16.44
CA THR A 127 11.66 -4.60 17.23
C THR A 127 11.14 -5.24 18.53
N GLY A 128 11.46 -6.52 18.76
CA GLY A 128 10.92 -7.31 19.87
C GLY A 128 9.39 -7.44 19.86
N HIS A 129 8.74 -7.17 18.72
CA HIS A 129 7.30 -7.29 18.60
C HIS A 129 6.90 -8.77 18.42
N MET A 130 5.98 -9.22 19.25
CA MET A 130 5.39 -10.55 19.16
C MET A 130 3.93 -10.38 18.72
N PRO A 131 3.55 -10.84 17.52
CA PRO A 131 2.17 -10.71 17.05
C PRO A 131 1.19 -11.38 18.02
N THR A 132 0.11 -10.68 18.34
CA THR A 132 -0.91 -11.12 19.31
C THR A 132 -1.73 -12.30 18.80
N GLU A 133 -1.89 -12.38 17.47
CA GLU A 133 -2.68 -13.39 16.78
C GLU A 133 -1.93 -14.00 15.60
N LYS A 134 -2.35 -15.22 15.21
CA LYS A 134 -1.81 -15.90 14.02
C LYS A 134 -2.04 -15.08 12.74
N TYR A 135 -3.11 -14.30 12.68
CA TYR A 135 -3.41 -13.37 11.60
C TYR A 135 -3.72 -12.01 12.23
N ALA A 136 -2.77 -11.08 12.21
CA ALA A 136 -2.90 -9.81 12.90
C ALA A 136 -3.89 -8.87 12.20
N HIS A 137 -4.62 -8.09 13.00
CA HIS A 137 -5.51 -7.06 12.50
C HIS A 137 -4.73 -5.81 12.05
N GLY A 138 -5.34 -5.02 11.17
CA GLY A 138 -4.74 -3.83 10.59
C GLY A 138 -4.09 -2.87 11.59
N PRO A 139 -4.73 -2.54 12.73
CA PRO A 139 -4.14 -1.65 13.74
C PRO A 139 -2.81 -2.14 14.31
N GLU A 140 -2.68 -3.44 14.63
CA GLU A 140 -1.43 -4.01 15.15
C GLU A 140 -0.30 -3.92 14.10
N ILE A 141 -0.63 -4.22 12.84
CA ILE A 141 0.36 -4.16 11.76
C ILE A 141 0.79 -2.72 11.49
N LEU A 142 -0.15 -1.76 11.54
CA LEU A 142 0.15 -0.33 11.42
C LEU A 142 1.03 0.13 12.58
N GLU A 143 0.73 -0.27 13.82
CA GLU A 143 1.55 0.06 14.99
C GLU A 143 2.99 -0.46 14.81
N GLN A 144 3.17 -1.68 14.30
CA GLN A 144 4.49 -2.22 13.98
C GLN A 144 5.19 -1.41 12.87
N CYS A 145 4.47 -0.93 11.85
CA CYS A 145 5.06 -0.04 10.83
C CYS A 145 5.63 1.22 11.47
N GLN A 146 4.86 1.85 12.35
CA GLN A 146 5.28 3.05 13.07
C GLN A 146 6.40 2.74 14.08
N ARG A 147 6.40 1.56 14.70
CA ARG A 147 7.46 1.07 15.60
C ARG A 147 8.79 0.98 14.87
N ILE A 148 8.80 0.38 13.68
CA ILE A 148 9.99 0.34 12.81
C ILE A 148 10.43 1.77 12.46
N GLY A 149 9.49 2.62 12.03
CA GLY A 149 9.77 4.02 11.67
C GLY A 149 10.45 4.79 12.81
N ARG A 150 10.00 4.59 14.06
CA ARG A 150 10.60 5.20 15.25
C ARG A 150 11.97 4.60 15.60
N GLN A 151 12.07 3.27 15.66
CA GLN A 151 13.27 2.56 16.08
C GLN A 151 14.49 2.85 15.19
N TYR A 152 14.27 3.02 13.89
CA TYR A 152 15.32 3.32 12.93
C TYR A 152 15.40 4.80 12.54
N HIS A 153 14.73 5.69 13.28
CA HIS A 153 14.72 7.14 13.04
C HIS A 153 14.36 7.54 11.59
N LEU A 154 13.37 6.84 11.01
CA LEU A 154 12.98 7.02 9.60
C LEU A 154 12.04 8.21 9.38
N TYR A 155 11.37 8.69 10.42
CA TYR A 155 10.44 9.82 10.33
C TYR A 155 11.14 11.09 9.80
N ASP A 156 12.35 11.37 10.26
CA ASP A 156 13.16 12.53 9.79
C ASP A 156 13.70 12.34 8.37
N LYS A 157 13.50 11.16 7.79
CA LYS A 157 13.92 10.79 6.43
C LYS A 157 12.73 10.71 5.47
N ALA A 158 11.50 10.91 5.95
CA ALA A 158 10.30 10.73 5.16
C ALA A 158 9.71 12.06 4.66
N LEU A 159 9.27 12.07 3.40
CA LEU A 159 8.37 13.08 2.86
C LEU A 159 6.98 12.44 2.72
N PHE A 160 6.13 12.68 3.71
CA PHE A 160 4.73 12.25 3.68
C PHE A 160 3.87 13.17 2.82
N HIS A 161 2.64 12.73 2.50
CA HIS A 161 1.70 13.44 1.65
C HIS A 161 2.33 13.94 0.34
N THR A 162 3.28 13.19 -0.20
CA THR A 162 4.11 13.57 -1.34
C THR A 162 4.02 12.48 -2.40
N GLN A 163 3.50 12.81 -3.57
CA GLN A 163 3.44 11.92 -4.73
C GLN A 163 4.54 12.27 -5.73
N ILE A 164 5.33 11.27 -6.12
CA ILE A 164 6.30 11.41 -7.21
C ILE A 164 5.55 11.69 -8.53
N ARG A 165 6.01 12.71 -9.26
CA ARG A 165 5.57 13.02 -10.64
C ARG A 165 6.51 12.44 -11.68
N GLU A 166 7.82 12.59 -11.47
CA GLU A 166 8.84 12.16 -12.42
C GLU A 166 10.10 11.67 -11.72
N ILE A 167 10.76 10.68 -12.32
CA ILE A 167 12.11 10.24 -11.98
C ILE A 167 12.87 10.15 -13.30
N ALA A 168 13.78 11.09 -13.54
CA ALA A 168 14.53 11.20 -14.79
C ALA A 168 16.03 11.01 -14.54
N TRP A 169 16.72 10.32 -15.45
CA TRP A 169 18.17 10.17 -15.39
C TRP A 169 18.86 11.37 -16.05
N ASP A 170 19.73 12.04 -15.31
CA ASP A 170 20.64 13.06 -15.81
C ASP A 170 22.00 12.41 -16.09
N ALA A 171 22.28 12.18 -17.38
CA ALA A 171 23.49 11.48 -17.81
C ALA A 171 24.78 12.27 -17.56
N ASP A 172 24.74 13.60 -17.70
CA ASP A 172 25.91 14.46 -17.54
C ASP A 172 26.39 14.47 -16.09
N ARG A 173 25.44 14.47 -15.15
CA ARG A 173 25.73 14.44 -13.70
C ARG A 173 25.77 13.03 -13.12
N SER A 174 25.29 12.04 -13.86
CA SER A 174 25.11 10.66 -13.39
C SER A 174 24.25 10.59 -12.12
N LEU A 175 23.11 11.29 -12.13
CA LEU A 175 22.18 11.38 -11.01
C LEU A 175 20.74 11.19 -11.48
N TRP A 176 19.89 10.68 -10.59
CA TRP A 176 18.46 10.76 -10.76
C TRP A 176 17.95 12.13 -10.32
N VAL A 177 17.09 12.75 -11.11
CA VAL A 177 16.33 13.96 -10.79
C VAL A 177 14.90 13.54 -10.50
N ILE A 178 14.41 13.88 -9.31
CA ILE A 178 13.09 13.47 -8.83
C ILE A 178 12.22 14.71 -8.63
N THR A 179 11.01 14.69 -9.18
CA THR A 179 10.00 15.74 -8.97
C THR A 179 8.73 15.20 -8.34
N THR A 180 8.02 16.03 -7.59
CA THR A 180 6.82 15.64 -6.84
C THR A 180 5.64 16.58 -7.10
N ASP A 181 4.48 16.24 -6.54
CA ASP A 181 3.30 17.08 -6.50
C ASP A 181 3.37 18.25 -5.51
N ARG A 182 4.48 18.36 -4.78
CA ARG A 182 4.80 19.46 -3.85
C ARG A 182 5.92 20.36 -4.35
N ASP A 183 6.12 20.38 -5.66
CA ASP A 183 7.15 21.16 -6.34
C ASP A 183 8.59 20.85 -5.90
N ASP A 184 8.81 19.69 -5.27
CA ASP A 184 10.16 19.22 -4.97
C ASP A 184 10.93 18.98 -6.28
N ARG A 185 12.22 19.26 -6.24
CA ARG A 185 13.16 18.92 -7.31
C ARG A 185 14.53 18.63 -6.74
N PHE A 186 14.70 17.43 -6.21
CA PHE A 186 15.93 16.97 -5.58
C PHE A 186 16.62 15.90 -6.43
N THR A 187 17.84 15.53 -6.05
CA THR A 187 18.61 14.51 -6.76
C THR A 187 18.96 13.32 -5.88
N ALA A 188 19.10 12.14 -6.50
CA ALA A 188 19.57 10.94 -5.82
C ALA A 188 20.58 10.15 -6.65
N LYS A 189 21.55 9.50 -5.98
CA LYS A 189 22.47 8.58 -6.67
C LYS A 189 21.82 7.23 -6.98
N TYR A 190 21.02 6.73 -6.06
CA TYR A 190 20.26 5.49 -6.20
C TYR A 190 18.78 5.73 -5.94
N VAL A 191 17.94 4.96 -6.65
CA VAL A 191 16.49 4.99 -6.48
C VAL A 191 15.98 3.57 -6.26
N GLY A 192 15.20 3.39 -5.18
CA GLY A 192 14.41 2.19 -4.92
C GLY A 192 12.92 2.48 -5.10
N ILE A 193 12.17 1.52 -5.62
CA ILE A 193 10.72 1.67 -5.87
C ILE A 193 9.97 0.52 -5.21
N GLY A 194 9.14 0.86 -4.23
CA GLY A 194 8.26 -0.04 -3.49
C GLY A 194 6.82 0.48 -3.43
N THR A 195 6.23 0.81 -4.58
CA THR A 195 4.89 1.41 -4.69
C THR A 195 3.74 0.47 -4.34
N GLY A 196 4.00 -0.83 -4.26
CA GLY A 196 3.01 -1.85 -3.93
C GLY A 196 2.02 -2.14 -5.07
N PRO A 197 1.54 -3.39 -5.21
CA PRO A 197 0.71 -3.78 -6.34
C PRO A 197 -0.75 -3.28 -6.28
N LEU A 198 -1.23 -2.85 -5.11
CA LEU A 198 -2.65 -2.58 -4.83
C LEU A 198 -2.87 -1.20 -4.17
N HIS A 199 -2.20 -0.16 -4.68
CA HIS A 199 -2.19 1.19 -4.07
C HIS A 199 -3.21 2.18 -4.67
N VAL A 200 -3.80 1.86 -5.83
CA VAL A 200 -4.85 2.67 -6.49
C VAL A 200 -6.17 1.95 -6.37
N ALA A 201 -7.13 2.55 -5.67
CA ALA A 201 -8.50 2.05 -5.64
C ALA A 201 -9.14 2.19 -7.04
N LYS A 202 -9.92 1.18 -7.44
CA LYS A 202 -10.62 1.14 -8.72
C LYS A 202 -12.10 1.10 -8.47
N LEU A 203 -12.85 2.01 -9.09
CA LEU A 203 -14.31 1.98 -9.05
C LEU A 203 -14.85 1.24 -10.28
N PRO A 204 -15.90 0.43 -10.13
CA PRO A 204 -16.53 -0.21 -11.28
C PRO A 204 -17.26 0.83 -12.13
N GLY A 205 -17.18 0.70 -13.46
CA GLY A 205 -17.88 1.55 -14.44
C GLY A 205 -19.39 1.31 -14.50
N ILE A 206 -20.08 1.35 -13.35
CA ILE A 206 -21.53 1.15 -13.27
C ILE A 206 -22.24 2.41 -13.80
N PRO A 207 -23.14 2.29 -14.79
CA PRO A 207 -23.92 3.43 -15.27
C PRO A 207 -24.67 4.12 -14.12
N GLY A 208 -24.49 5.43 -14.01
CA GLY A 208 -25.14 6.23 -12.96
C GLY A 208 -24.41 6.24 -11.62
N LEU A 209 -23.23 5.63 -11.46
CA LEU A 209 -22.45 5.66 -10.21
C LEU A 209 -22.30 7.10 -9.67
N THR A 210 -21.93 8.04 -10.53
CA THR A 210 -21.72 9.46 -10.20
C THR A 210 -23.01 10.23 -9.91
N SER A 211 -24.18 9.64 -10.17
CA SER A 211 -25.49 10.25 -9.92
C SER A 211 -26.02 9.99 -8.50
N PHE A 212 -25.44 9.02 -7.79
CA PHE A 212 -25.79 8.71 -6.41
C PHE A 212 -25.61 9.93 -5.51
N LYS A 213 -26.60 10.21 -4.66
CA LYS A 213 -26.64 11.42 -3.82
C LYS A 213 -26.30 11.16 -2.35
N GLY A 214 -26.22 9.90 -1.94
CA GLY A 214 -25.81 9.55 -0.59
C GLY A 214 -24.29 9.65 -0.40
N LYS A 215 -23.85 9.52 0.85
CA LYS A 215 -22.43 9.39 1.18
C LYS A 215 -21.92 8.04 0.68
N SER A 216 -20.73 8.05 0.08
CA SER A 216 -20.00 6.84 -0.30
C SER A 216 -18.50 7.09 -0.21
N PHE A 217 -17.74 6.02 0.00
CA PHE A 217 -16.29 6.00 0.06
C PHE A 217 -15.82 4.58 -0.26
N HIS A 218 -14.54 4.42 -0.59
CA HIS A 218 -13.94 3.12 -0.88
C HIS A 218 -13.43 2.49 0.42
N THR A 219 -13.41 1.16 0.54
CA THR A 219 -12.94 0.49 1.77
C THR A 219 -11.50 0.87 2.15
N SER A 220 -10.65 1.12 1.14
CA SER A 220 -9.28 1.62 1.34
C SER A 220 -9.17 3.08 1.77
N ARG A 221 -10.29 3.79 1.97
CA ARG A 221 -10.45 5.17 2.44
C ARG A 221 -11.66 5.25 3.38
N TRP A 222 -11.69 4.36 4.36
CA TRP A 222 -12.81 4.25 5.29
C TRP A 222 -13.04 5.56 6.03
N ASP A 223 -14.30 6.00 6.12
CA ASP A 223 -14.71 7.26 6.74
C ASP A 223 -15.43 6.98 8.06
N TYR A 224 -14.67 7.00 9.15
CA TYR A 224 -15.19 6.76 10.51
C TYR A 224 -16.06 7.90 11.03
N ASP A 225 -15.87 9.15 10.55
CA ASP A 225 -16.76 10.27 10.90
C ASP A 225 -18.19 10.00 10.43
N TYR A 226 -18.34 9.30 9.30
CA TYR A 226 -19.64 8.88 8.79
C TYR A 226 -20.18 7.61 9.44
N THR A 227 -19.35 6.57 9.62
CA THR A 227 -19.83 5.26 10.10
C THR A 227 -19.94 5.14 11.61
N GLY A 228 -19.21 5.98 12.35
CA GLY A 228 -18.87 5.73 13.75
C GLY A 228 -17.86 4.58 13.90
N GLY A 229 -17.30 4.45 15.10
CA GLY A 229 -16.21 3.50 15.43
C GLY A 229 -14.85 4.20 15.57
N ASP A 230 -13.84 3.40 15.89
CA ASP A 230 -12.42 3.77 16.01
C ASP A 230 -11.49 2.89 15.16
#